data_AF-A0AAJ6FUG7-F1
#
_entry.id   AF-A0AAJ6FUG7-F1
#
_cell.length_a   1.000
_cell.length_b   1.000
_cell.length_c   1.000
_cell.angle_alpha   90.00
_cell.angle_beta   90.00
_cell.angle_gamma   90.00
#
_symmetry.space_group_name_H-M   'P 1'
#
loop_
_entity.id
_entity.type
_entity.pdbx_description
1 polymer ?
#
loop_
_entity_poly.entity_id
_entity_poly.type
_entity_poly.pdbx_seq_one_letter_code
_entity_poly.pdbx_strand_id
1 'polypeptide(L)'
;MPTLHCKALLLDMDGTLIDSLVLVEHVLGLFSTKHGLDYEEVRARAHGMQTIDLVRHYLGDTDAARQEAKMLERYEEEHVEGIVATPGAAALLRSLPPHQVALVTSAGQKLARNRMNAAGLQLPTTAVFAEDANPGKPNPFCYQLGAKRLGLDAKDCVVIEDARAGIEAGLAAGAIVLNVGPRHPEQSARVIDIASLEDLTIEVIGDSLNIGYVERNTNP
;
A
#
# COMPACT_ATOMS: atom_id res chain seq x y z
N MET A 1 -7.89 17.87 -17.86
CA MET A 1 -7.59 16.77 -16.92
C MET A 1 -8.44 17.01 -15.69
N PRO A 2 -9.24 16.03 -15.22
CA PRO A 2 -9.97 16.16 -13.97
C PRO A 2 -9.01 16.33 -12.80
N THR A 3 -9.49 16.93 -11.70
CA THR A 3 -8.68 17.22 -10.52
C THR A 3 -9.37 16.80 -9.23
N LEU A 4 -8.56 16.46 -8.22
CA LEU A 4 -8.98 16.26 -6.82
C LEU A 4 -8.28 17.29 -5.94
N HIS A 5 -9.00 17.78 -4.93
CA HIS A 5 -8.45 18.64 -3.90
C HIS A 5 -8.36 17.88 -2.58
N CYS A 6 -7.17 17.87 -1.97
CA CYS A 6 -6.96 17.30 -0.63
C CYS A 6 -5.88 18.08 0.13
N LYS A 7 -5.64 17.73 1.39
CA LYS A 7 -4.57 18.31 2.21
C LYS A 7 -3.29 17.48 2.16
N ALA A 8 -3.40 16.17 1.94
CA ALA A 8 -2.27 15.25 1.93
C ALA A 8 -2.55 13.96 1.15
N LEU A 9 -1.46 13.24 0.84
CA LEU A 9 -1.50 11.89 0.30
C LEU A 9 -1.12 10.85 1.37
N LEU A 10 -1.84 9.75 1.40
CA LEU A 10 -1.50 8.54 2.15
C LEU A 10 -1.14 7.46 1.13
N LEU A 11 0.14 7.09 1.08
CA LEU A 11 0.69 6.26 0.03
C LEU A 11 0.93 4.85 0.57
N ASP A 12 0.35 3.85 -0.10
CA ASP A 12 0.84 2.48 0.05
C ASP A 12 2.23 2.30 -0.56
N MET A 13 2.87 1.17 -0.26
CA MET A 13 4.22 0.86 -0.70
C MET A 13 4.25 -0.23 -1.78
N ASP A 14 3.85 -1.45 -1.44
CA ASP A 14 4.07 -2.67 -2.22
C ASP A 14 3.02 -2.80 -3.33
N GLY A 15 3.44 -2.69 -4.59
CA GLY A 15 2.53 -2.62 -5.75
C GLY A 15 2.14 -1.19 -6.12
N THR A 16 2.28 -0.25 -5.18
CA THR A 16 1.98 1.18 -5.39
C THR A 16 3.23 2.02 -5.68
N LEU A 17 4.15 2.17 -4.72
CA LEU A 17 5.39 2.95 -4.89
C LEU A 17 6.55 2.11 -5.41
N ILE A 18 6.54 0.81 -5.12
CA ILE A 18 7.58 -0.13 -5.52
C ILE A 18 6.95 -1.36 -6.15
N ASP A 19 7.65 -1.97 -7.09
CA ASP A 19 7.35 -3.32 -7.56
C ASP A 19 8.10 -4.32 -6.67
N SER A 20 7.35 -5.03 -5.84
CA SER A 20 7.83 -6.13 -4.99
C SER A 20 7.15 -7.47 -5.32
N LEU A 21 6.40 -7.53 -6.43
CA LEU A 21 5.49 -8.63 -6.74
C LEU A 21 6.22 -9.96 -6.78
N VAL A 22 7.37 -10.02 -7.47
CA VAL A 22 8.14 -11.26 -7.65
C VAL A 22 8.58 -11.86 -6.31
N LEU A 23 9.03 -11.03 -5.37
CA LEU A 23 9.45 -11.49 -4.06
C LEU A 23 8.26 -11.97 -3.23
N VAL A 24 7.18 -11.19 -3.22
CA VAL A 24 5.96 -11.55 -2.48
C VAL A 24 5.40 -12.88 -3.01
N GLU A 25 5.26 -13.03 -4.34
CA GLU A 25 4.80 -14.28 -4.96
C GLU A 25 5.69 -15.47 -4.62
N HIS A 26 7.02 -15.28 -4.59
CA HIS A 26 7.94 -16.33 -4.16
C HIS A 26 7.64 -16.79 -2.72
N VAL A 27 7.51 -15.85 -1.79
CA VAL A 27 7.27 -16.14 -0.37
C VAL A 27 5.91 -16.80 -0.15
N LEU A 28 4.89 -16.36 -0.88
CA LEU A 28 3.57 -17.00 -0.89
C LEU A 28 3.63 -18.42 -1.45
N GLY A 29 4.45 -18.67 -2.48
CA GLY A 29 4.69 -20.00 -3.04
C GLY A 29 5.36 -20.95 -2.04
N LEU A 30 6.38 -20.46 -1.31
CA LEU A 30 7.04 -21.21 -0.24
C LEU A 30 6.07 -21.56 0.89
N PHE A 31 5.29 -20.58 1.35
CA PHE A 31 4.27 -20.77 2.38
C PHE A 31 3.21 -21.80 1.93
N SER A 32 2.67 -21.65 0.72
CA SER A 32 1.65 -22.53 0.18
C SER A 32 2.15 -23.97 0.06
N THR A 33 3.34 -24.16 -0.50
CA THR A 33 3.97 -25.49 -0.63
C THR A 33 4.20 -26.15 0.72
N LYS A 34 4.71 -25.40 1.70
CA LYS A 34 5.03 -25.92 3.03
C LYS A 34 3.80 -26.40 3.78
N HIS A 35 2.67 -25.71 3.64
CA HIS A 35 1.43 -26.02 4.37
C HIS A 35 0.39 -26.77 3.53
N GLY A 36 0.73 -27.16 2.29
CA GLY A 36 -0.17 -27.89 1.39
C GLY A 36 -1.40 -27.09 0.99
N LEU A 37 -1.26 -25.77 0.87
CA LEU A 37 -2.33 -24.85 0.49
C LEU A 37 -2.31 -24.60 -1.02
N ASP A 38 -3.47 -24.24 -1.57
CA ASP A 38 -3.57 -23.78 -2.95
C ASP A 38 -2.94 -22.38 -3.09
N TYR A 39 -1.94 -22.28 -3.98
CA TYR A 39 -1.20 -21.04 -4.20
C TYR A 39 -2.08 -19.92 -4.76
N GLU A 40 -3.02 -20.23 -5.64
CA GLU A 40 -3.89 -19.23 -6.26
C GLU A 40 -4.85 -18.65 -5.22
N GLU A 41 -5.39 -19.48 -4.32
CA GLU A 41 -6.23 -19.04 -3.21
C GLU A 41 -5.46 -18.18 -2.20
N VAL A 42 -4.22 -18.57 -1.87
CA VAL A 42 -3.34 -17.79 -1.00
C VAL A 42 -3.00 -16.45 -1.64
N ARG A 43 -2.58 -16.44 -2.91
CA ARG A 43 -2.21 -15.23 -3.66
C ARG A 43 -3.38 -14.25 -3.75
N ALA A 44 -4.56 -14.73 -4.13
CA ALA A 44 -5.75 -13.89 -4.26
C ALA A 44 -6.16 -13.19 -2.95
N ARG A 45 -5.79 -13.75 -1.79
CA ARG A 45 -6.06 -13.18 -0.47
C ARG A 45 -4.93 -12.29 0.05
N ALA A 46 -3.68 -12.56 -0.29
CA ALA A 46 -2.52 -11.95 0.35
C ALA A 46 -2.32 -10.46 0.04
N HIS A 47 -2.76 -9.98 -1.12
CA HIS A 47 -2.46 -8.61 -1.58
C HIS A 47 -2.96 -7.54 -0.60
N GLY A 48 -2.03 -6.69 -0.14
CA GLY A 48 -2.28 -5.59 0.78
C GLY A 48 -2.47 -5.99 2.26
N MET A 49 -2.48 -7.29 2.59
CA MET A 49 -2.62 -7.75 3.97
C MET A 49 -1.27 -7.83 4.70
N GLN A 50 -1.31 -7.79 6.04
CA GLN A 50 -0.13 -8.12 6.84
C GLN A 50 0.14 -9.63 6.77
N THR A 51 1.41 -10.02 6.71
CA THR A 51 1.84 -11.43 6.67
C THR A 51 1.24 -12.23 7.82
N ILE A 52 1.20 -11.67 9.03
CA ILE A 52 0.59 -12.33 10.19
C ILE A 52 -0.90 -12.60 10.03
N ASP A 53 -1.66 -11.69 9.42
CA ASP A 53 -3.10 -11.86 9.23
C ASP A 53 -3.41 -12.93 8.17
N LEU A 54 -2.59 -12.98 7.12
CA LEU A 54 -2.64 -14.06 6.13
C LEU A 54 -2.34 -15.42 6.77
N VAL A 55 -1.24 -15.51 7.54
CA VAL A 55 -0.83 -16.77 8.17
C VAL A 55 -1.87 -17.24 9.19
N ARG A 56 -2.41 -16.33 10.02
CA ARG A 56 -3.50 -16.64 10.96
C ARG A 56 -4.75 -17.15 10.27
N HIS A 57 -5.06 -16.63 9.07
CA HIS A 57 -6.23 -17.07 8.32
C HIS A 57 -6.16 -18.57 8.01
N TYR A 58 -5.00 -19.06 7.58
CA TYR A 58 -4.83 -20.46 7.17
C TYR A 58 -4.44 -21.41 8.30
N LEU A 59 -3.66 -20.94 9.28
CA LEU A 59 -3.09 -21.78 10.34
C LEU A 59 -3.72 -21.55 11.73
N GLY A 60 -4.63 -20.58 11.86
CA GLY A 60 -5.21 -20.14 13.13
C GLY A 60 -4.26 -19.23 13.94
N ASP A 61 -4.77 -18.63 15.02
CA ASP A 61 -3.98 -17.78 15.91
C ASP A 61 -3.23 -18.63 16.96
N THR A 62 -2.11 -19.22 16.55
CA THR A 62 -1.23 -20.02 17.40
C THR A 62 0.18 -19.44 17.46
N ASP A 63 0.97 -19.83 18.46
CA ASP A 63 2.39 -19.44 18.55
C ASP A 63 3.19 -19.94 17.34
N ALA A 64 2.85 -21.12 16.81
CA ALA A 64 3.46 -21.64 15.59
C ALA A 64 3.17 -20.74 14.38
N ALA A 65 1.93 -20.28 14.22
CA ALA A 65 1.54 -19.35 13.16
C ALA A 65 2.29 -18.01 13.29
N ARG A 66 2.47 -17.50 14.52
CA ARG A 66 3.25 -16.28 14.78
C ARG A 66 4.74 -16.45 14.46
N GLN A 67 5.31 -17.63 14.74
CA GLN A 67 6.69 -17.93 14.36
C GLN A 67 6.83 -18.06 12.85
N GLU A 68 5.85 -18.66 12.18
CA GLU A 68 5.82 -18.79 10.72
C GLU A 68 5.80 -17.42 10.04
N ALA A 69 4.89 -16.53 10.44
CA ALA A 69 4.82 -15.16 9.92
C ALA A 69 6.16 -14.43 10.07
N LYS A 70 6.81 -14.52 11.24
CA LYS A 70 8.13 -13.94 11.49
C LYS A 70 9.25 -14.56 10.64
N MET A 71 9.11 -15.82 10.23
CA MET A 71 10.08 -16.46 9.33
C MET A 71 9.93 -15.92 7.90
N LEU A 72 8.69 -15.78 7.43
CA LEU A 72 8.40 -15.20 6.11
C LEU A 72 8.85 -13.74 6.04
N GLU A 73 8.49 -12.92 7.04
CA GLU A 73 8.92 -11.51 7.12
C GLU A 73 10.44 -11.39 7.15
N ARG A 74 11.15 -12.21 7.93
CA ARG A 74 12.62 -12.20 7.96
C ARG A 74 13.23 -12.58 6.61
N TYR A 75 12.63 -13.53 5.91
CA TYR A 75 13.07 -13.89 4.58
C TYR A 75 12.94 -12.70 3.63
N GLU A 76 11.81 -12.00 3.65
CA GLU A 76 11.58 -10.78 2.84
C GLU A 76 12.52 -9.64 3.24
N GLU A 77 12.89 -9.52 4.51
CA GLU A 77 13.85 -8.50 4.97
C GLU A 77 15.27 -8.72 4.43
N GLU A 78 15.62 -9.97 4.19
CA GLU A 78 16.96 -10.41 3.75
C GLU A 78 17.09 -10.47 2.22
N HIS A 79 15.98 -10.49 1.48
CA HIS A 79 15.95 -10.57 0.02
C HIS A 79 15.20 -9.37 -0.55
N VAL A 80 15.91 -8.43 -1.17
CA VAL A 80 15.32 -7.22 -1.78
C VAL A 80 15.78 -7.02 -3.23
N GLU A 81 16.44 -8.02 -3.79
CA GLU A 81 16.92 -8.02 -5.17
C GLU A 81 15.74 -7.91 -6.15
N GLY A 82 15.89 -7.05 -7.15
CA GLY A 82 14.87 -6.84 -8.18
C GLY A 82 13.74 -5.89 -7.77
N ILE A 83 13.69 -5.43 -6.50
CA ILE A 83 12.75 -4.39 -6.09
C ILE A 83 13.14 -3.07 -6.74
N VAL A 84 12.22 -2.48 -7.48
CA VAL A 84 12.39 -1.21 -8.19
C VAL A 84 11.23 -0.27 -7.90
N ALA A 85 11.44 1.03 -8.08
CA ALA A 85 10.35 2.00 -8.00
C ALA A 85 9.34 1.78 -9.15
N THR A 86 8.05 1.91 -8.87
CA THR A 86 7.04 1.95 -9.93
C THR A 86 7.18 3.25 -10.75
N PRO A 87 6.73 3.25 -12.02
CA PRO A 87 6.79 4.45 -12.85
C PRO A 87 6.10 5.63 -12.16
N GLY A 88 6.79 6.78 -12.08
CA GLY A 88 6.28 8.00 -11.44
C GLY A 88 6.50 8.11 -9.92
N ALA A 89 6.77 7.01 -9.18
CA ALA A 89 6.88 7.03 -7.72
C ALA A 89 7.91 8.03 -7.19
N ALA A 90 9.11 8.02 -7.77
CA ALA A 90 10.18 8.92 -7.35
C ALA A 90 9.85 10.40 -7.64
N ALA A 91 9.16 10.68 -8.76
CA ALA A 91 8.73 12.03 -9.10
C ALA A 91 7.62 12.51 -8.17
N LEU A 92 6.63 11.65 -7.89
CA LEU A 92 5.55 11.90 -6.95
C LEU A 92 6.10 12.26 -5.56
N LEU A 93 6.95 11.40 -4.98
CA LEU A 93 7.53 11.65 -3.65
C LEU A 93 8.32 12.96 -3.58
N ARG A 94 9.07 13.33 -4.63
CA ARG A 94 9.80 14.61 -4.67
C ARG A 94 8.91 15.83 -4.82
N SER A 95 7.71 15.67 -5.37
CA SER A 95 6.76 16.78 -5.58
C SER A 95 6.01 17.19 -4.31
N LEU A 96 6.06 16.35 -3.26
CA LEU A 96 5.24 16.51 -2.07
C LEU A 96 6.04 17.11 -0.90
N PRO A 97 5.50 18.12 -0.20
CA PRO A 97 6.08 18.57 1.06
C PRO A 97 6.01 17.48 2.14
N PRO A 98 7.03 17.34 3.02
CA PRO A 98 7.07 16.28 4.03
C PRO A 98 5.87 16.23 4.99
N HIS A 99 5.15 17.35 5.17
CA HIS A 99 3.98 17.46 6.04
C HIS A 99 2.65 17.17 5.31
N GLN A 100 2.69 16.85 4.01
CA GLN A 100 1.51 16.53 3.19
C GLN A 100 1.58 15.11 2.60
N VAL A 101 2.48 14.26 3.11
CA VAL A 101 2.62 12.88 2.65
C VAL A 101 2.94 11.96 3.82
N ALA A 102 2.26 10.81 3.85
CA ALA A 102 2.60 9.71 4.74
C ALA A 102 2.68 8.39 3.98
N LEU A 103 3.66 7.55 4.30
CA LEU A 103 3.64 6.14 3.91
C LEU A 103 2.68 5.38 4.83
N VAL A 104 1.87 4.48 4.29
CA VAL A 104 0.98 3.59 5.07
C VAL A 104 1.07 2.18 4.48
N THR A 105 1.84 1.30 5.11
CA THR A 105 2.15 -0.04 4.58
C THR A 105 1.79 -1.16 5.56
N SER A 106 1.44 -2.33 5.02
CA SER A 106 1.29 -3.58 5.78
C SER A 106 2.64 -4.27 6.07
N ALA A 107 3.76 -3.72 5.60
CA ALA A 107 5.10 -4.19 5.92
C ALA A 107 5.58 -3.67 7.28
N GLY A 108 6.36 -4.48 7.99
CA GLY A 108 7.07 -4.05 9.19
C GLY A 108 8.11 -2.97 8.88
N GLN A 109 8.50 -2.18 9.88
CA GLN A 109 9.36 -1.01 9.67
C GLN A 109 10.69 -1.35 8.99
N LYS A 110 11.34 -2.43 9.40
CA LYS A 110 12.64 -2.85 8.85
C LYS A 110 12.51 -3.26 7.38
N LEU A 111 11.52 -4.09 7.06
CA LEU A 111 11.22 -4.50 5.70
C LEU A 111 10.94 -3.29 4.79
N ALA A 112 10.04 -2.39 5.23
CA ALA A 112 9.69 -1.19 4.45
C ALA A 112 10.91 -0.32 4.13
N ARG A 113 11.80 -0.10 5.10
CA ARG A 113 13.05 0.64 4.87
C ARG A 113 13.96 -0.05 3.87
N ASN A 114 14.14 -1.37 3.99
CA ASN A 114 14.99 -2.13 3.07
C ASN A 114 14.47 -2.05 1.63
N ARG A 115 13.15 -2.23 1.44
CA ARG A 115 12.51 -2.17 0.13
C ARG A 115 12.59 -0.77 -0.51
N MET A 116 12.29 0.27 0.25
CA MET A 116 12.40 1.66 -0.23
C MET A 116 13.84 2.00 -0.64
N ASN A 117 14.82 1.58 0.17
CA ASN A 117 16.24 1.77 -0.16
C ASN A 117 16.65 1.02 -1.43
N ALA A 118 16.22 -0.24 -1.59
CA ALA A 118 16.49 -1.05 -2.79
C ALA A 118 15.90 -0.39 -4.05
N ALA A 119 14.69 0.17 -3.95
CA ALA A 119 14.03 0.92 -5.02
C ALA A 119 14.65 2.32 -5.28
N GLY A 120 15.60 2.77 -4.47
CA GLY A 120 16.18 4.11 -4.55
C GLY A 120 15.21 5.24 -4.16
N LEU A 121 14.19 4.93 -3.36
CA LEU A 121 13.18 5.89 -2.91
C LEU A 121 13.46 6.37 -1.49
N GLN A 122 13.26 7.67 -1.27
CA GLN A 122 13.31 8.24 0.07
C GLN A 122 12.01 7.92 0.82
N LEU A 123 12.16 7.32 2.01
CA LEU A 123 11.03 7.10 2.91
C LEU A 123 10.45 8.44 3.39
N PRO A 124 9.11 8.65 3.30
CA PRO A 124 8.46 9.78 3.94
C PRO A 124 8.80 9.88 5.44
N THR A 125 8.93 11.09 5.96
CA THR A 125 9.22 11.32 7.39
C THR A 125 8.08 10.84 8.29
N THR A 126 6.85 10.92 7.77
CA THR A 126 5.66 10.34 8.39
C THR A 126 5.38 9.00 7.74
N ALA A 127 5.30 7.93 8.52
CA ALA A 127 4.98 6.61 8.04
C ALA A 127 4.10 5.88 9.06
N VAL A 128 3.35 4.87 8.64
CA VAL A 128 2.64 3.88 9.45
C VAL A 128 3.07 2.51 8.94
N PHE A 129 3.62 1.69 9.82
CA PHE A 129 4.07 0.33 9.53
C PHE A 129 3.11 -0.70 10.11
N ALA A 130 3.34 -1.98 9.82
CA ALA A 130 2.52 -3.08 10.34
C ALA A 130 2.37 -3.05 11.87
N GLU A 131 3.46 -2.73 12.58
CA GLU A 131 3.50 -2.69 14.04
C GLU A 131 2.63 -1.57 14.64
N ASP A 132 2.35 -0.52 13.85
CA ASP A 132 1.57 0.63 14.27
C ASP A 132 0.04 0.39 14.14
N ALA A 133 -0.37 -0.54 13.28
CA ALA A 133 -1.76 -0.71 12.87
C ALA A 133 -2.22 -2.17 12.95
N ASN A 134 -2.82 -2.54 14.07
CA ASN A 134 -3.42 -3.85 14.29
C ASN A 134 -4.86 -3.66 14.82
N PRO A 135 -5.91 -4.19 14.15
CA PRO A 135 -5.86 -5.02 12.93
C PRO A 135 -5.37 -4.25 11.69
N GLY A 136 -4.73 -4.97 10.76
CA GLY A 136 -4.28 -4.43 9.48
C GLY A 136 -5.41 -4.25 8.46
N LYS A 137 -5.06 -3.86 7.22
CA LYS A 137 -5.99 -3.76 6.08
C LYS A 137 -6.78 -5.08 5.93
N PRO A 138 -8.11 -5.06 5.72
CA PRO A 138 -8.95 -3.94 5.28
C PRO A 138 -9.48 -3.04 6.42
N ASN A 139 -8.99 -3.17 7.65
CA ASN A 139 -9.35 -2.22 8.69
C ASN A 139 -8.83 -0.80 8.35
N PRO A 140 -9.64 0.27 8.52
CA PRO A 140 -9.25 1.63 8.15
C PRO A 140 -8.20 2.27 9.06
N PHE A 141 -7.88 1.64 10.20
CA PHE A 141 -7.06 2.24 11.25
C PHE A 141 -5.69 2.71 10.74
N CYS A 142 -5.05 1.99 9.80
CA CYS A 142 -3.75 2.38 9.26
C CYS A 142 -3.79 3.76 8.56
N TYR A 143 -4.79 4.02 7.73
CA TYR A 143 -4.93 5.30 7.04
C TYR A 143 -5.42 6.41 7.96
N GLN A 144 -6.32 6.10 8.91
CA GLN A 144 -6.72 7.05 9.95
C GLN A 144 -5.51 7.50 10.79
N LEU A 145 -4.63 6.55 11.15
CA LEU A 145 -3.40 6.85 11.87
C LEU A 145 -2.42 7.66 11.02
N GLY A 146 -2.27 7.33 9.74
CA GLY A 146 -1.43 8.08 8.80
C GLY A 146 -1.85 9.54 8.68
N ALA A 147 -3.15 9.79 8.45
CA ALA A 147 -3.71 11.14 8.44
C ALA A 147 -3.52 11.86 9.79
N LYS A 148 -3.78 11.16 10.90
CA LYS A 148 -3.61 11.73 12.25
C LYS A 148 -2.16 12.13 12.54
N ARG A 149 -1.17 11.36 12.07
CA ARG A 149 0.27 11.71 12.21
C ARG A 149 0.64 12.98 11.43
N LEU A 150 -0.11 13.31 10.37
CA LEU A 150 -0.02 14.58 9.64
C LEU A 150 -0.87 15.70 10.26
N GLY A 151 -1.62 15.44 11.34
CA GLY A 151 -2.54 16.39 11.95
C GLY A 151 -3.86 16.57 11.19
N LEU A 152 -4.26 15.58 10.39
CA LEU A 152 -5.41 15.61 9.49
C LEU A 152 -6.43 14.51 9.80
N ASP A 153 -7.66 14.68 9.29
CA ASP A 153 -8.63 13.58 9.17
C ASP A 153 -8.42 12.86 7.83
N ALA A 154 -8.63 11.54 7.78
CA ALA A 154 -8.44 10.76 6.55
C ALA A 154 -9.37 11.21 5.39
N LYS A 155 -10.53 11.80 5.70
CA LYS A 155 -11.44 12.41 4.69
C LYS A 155 -10.87 13.64 3.98
N ASP A 156 -9.88 14.29 4.58
CA ASP A 156 -9.16 15.42 3.99
C ASP A 156 -7.95 14.94 3.15
N CYS A 157 -7.71 13.64 3.09
CA CYS A 157 -6.60 13.02 2.37
C CYS A 157 -7.09 12.21 1.17
N VAL A 158 -6.16 11.93 0.26
CA VAL A 158 -6.32 10.93 -0.80
C VAL A 158 -5.39 9.75 -0.51
N VAL A 159 -5.94 8.54 -0.57
CA VAL A 159 -5.17 7.30 -0.48
C VAL A 159 -4.75 6.88 -1.89
N ILE A 160 -3.49 6.45 -2.07
CA ILE A 160 -3.03 5.81 -3.30
C ILE A 160 -2.65 4.37 -2.98
N GLU A 161 -3.22 3.42 -3.71
CA GLU A 161 -3.21 2.00 -3.39
C GLU A 161 -3.41 1.13 -4.64
N ASP A 162 -3.00 -0.14 -4.65
CA ASP A 162 -3.24 -1.10 -5.73
C ASP A 162 -4.05 -2.33 -5.28
N ALA A 163 -4.01 -2.66 -3.98
CA ALA A 163 -4.63 -3.87 -3.45
C ALA A 163 -6.05 -3.64 -2.91
N ARG A 164 -6.92 -4.64 -3.13
CA ARG A 164 -8.32 -4.61 -2.68
C ARG A 164 -8.46 -4.32 -1.19
N ALA A 165 -7.65 -4.96 -0.34
CA ALA A 165 -7.69 -4.75 1.10
C ALA A 165 -7.34 -3.29 1.48
N GLY A 166 -6.38 -2.67 0.79
CA GLY A 166 -6.04 -1.27 0.99
C GLY A 166 -7.13 -0.32 0.48
N ILE A 167 -7.73 -0.61 -0.66
CA ILE A 167 -8.85 0.18 -1.20
C ILE A 167 -10.03 0.16 -0.22
N GLU A 168 -10.40 -1.02 0.29
CA GLU A 168 -11.44 -1.19 1.30
C GLU A 168 -11.11 -0.38 2.57
N ALA A 169 -9.87 -0.46 3.07
CA ALA A 169 -9.42 0.30 4.23
C ALA A 169 -9.45 1.82 4.00
N GLY A 170 -9.01 2.31 2.83
CA GLY A 170 -9.01 3.72 2.49
C GLY A 170 -10.43 4.30 2.40
N LEU A 171 -11.34 3.56 1.76
CA LEU A 171 -12.76 3.91 1.69
C LEU A 171 -13.41 3.94 3.08
N ALA A 172 -13.16 2.91 3.90
CA ALA A 172 -13.67 2.81 5.27
C ALA A 172 -13.08 3.90 6.18
N ALA A 173 -11.87 4.39 5.90
CA ALA A 173 -11.27 5.54 6.59
C ALA A 173 -11.95 6.87 6.23
N GLY A 174 -12.78 6.86 5.19
CA GLY A 174 -13.46 8.05 4.70
C GLY A 174 -12.64 8.85 3.68
N ALA A 175 -11.57 8.29 3.11
CA ALA A 175 -10.77 8.93 2.06
C ALA A 175 -11.36 8.69 0.65
N ILE A 176 -10.94 9.51 -0.31
CA ILE A 176 -10.98 9.15 -1.74
C ILE A 176 -9.77 8.25 -2.02
N VAL A 177 -9.94 7.24 -2.86
CA VAL A 177 -8.86 6.31 -3.22
C VAL A 177 -8.51 6.45 -4.70
N LEU A 178 -7.23 6.64 -5.01
CA LEU A 178 -6.67 6.44 -6.34
C LEU A 178 -6.14 5.00 -6.40
N ASN A 179 -6.78 4.16 -7.21
CA ASN A 179 -6.35 2.79 -7.45
C ASN A 179 -5.31 2.77 -8.58
N VAL A 180 -4.11 2.26 -8.31
CA VAL A 180 -3.05 2.10 -9.31
C VAL A 180 -3.12 0.68 -9.87
N GLY A 181 -3.32 0.55 -11.17
CA GLY A 181 -3.30 -0.74 -11.85
C GLY A 181 -4.68 -1.22 -12.31
N PRO A 182 -4.99 -2.53 -12.25
CA PRO A 182 -6.24 -3.06 -12.78
C PRO A 182 -7.44 -2.61 -11.94
N ARG A 183 -8.55 -2.34 -12.62
CA ARG A 183 -9.82 -2.04 -11.99
C ARG A 183 -10.35 -3.27 -11.25
N HIS A 184 -10.74 -3.10 -10.00
CA HIS A 184 -11.42 -4.15 -9.23
C HIS A 184 -12.94 -4.14 -9.52
N PRO A 185 -13.60 -5.32 -9.61
CA PRO A 185 -15.06 -5.39 -9.74
C PRO A 185 -15.79 -4.67 -8.61
N GLU A 186 -16.97 -4.11 -8.89
CA GLU A 186 -17.87 -3.48 -7.89
C GLU A 186 -17.26 -2.28 -7.14
N GLN A 187 -16.41 -1.51 -7.82
CA GLN A 187 -15.76 -0.34 -7.24
C GLN A 187 -16.73 0.81 -6.92
N SER A 188 -16.58 1.37 -5.72
CA SER A 188 -17.25 2.60 -5.29
C SER A 188 -16.90 3.79 -6.19
N ALA A 189 -17.84 4.72 -6.36
CA ALA A 189 -17.60 5.99 -7.08
C ALA A 189 -16.52 6.89 -6.43
N ARG A 190 -16.06 6.54 -5.22
CA ARG A 190 -14.96 7.20 -4.51
C ARG A 190 -13.59 6.58 -4.81
N VAL A 191 -13.54 5.62 -5.74
CA VAL A 191 -12.31 5.05 -6.27
C VAL A 191 -12.14 5.51 -7.71
N ILE A 192 -10.97 6.03 -8.02
CA ILE A 192 -10.59 6.48 -9.36
C ILE A 192 -9.41 5.61 -9.79
N ASP A 193 -9.55 4.93 -10.91
CA ASP A 193 -8.49 4.07 -11.45
C ASP A 193 -7.50 4.90 -12.27
N ILE A 194 -6.21 4.73 -12.01
CA ILE A 194 -5.11 5.24 -12.81
C ILE A 194 -4.22 4.08 -13.26
N ALA A 195 -3.57 4.20 -14.41
CA ALA A 195 -2.72 3.13 -14.91
C ALA A 195 -1.33 3.16 -14.25
N SER A 196 -0.83 4.35 -13.95
CA SER A 196 0.51 4.62 -13.44
C SER A 196 0.51 5.87 -12.55
N LEU A 197 1.50 6.01 -11.66
CA LEU A 197 1.70 7.27 -10.93
C LEU A 197 2.17 8.40 -11.87
N GLU A 198 2.62 8.09 -13.09
CA GLU A 198 2.91 9.08 -14.13
C GLU A 198 1.65 9.78 -14.67
N ASP A 199 0.47 9.20 -14.43
CA ASP A 199 -0.82 9.79 -14.79
C ASP A 199 -1.22 10.93 -13.85
N LEU A 200 -0.40 11.22 -12.82
CA LEU A 200 -0.66 12.24 -11.82
C LEU A 200 0.17 13.49 -12.05
N THR A 201 -0.45 14.64 -11.83
CA THR A 201 0.25 15.92 -11.65
C THR A 201 -0.09 16.49 -10.28
N ILE A 202 0.93 16.90 -9.54
CA ILE A 202 0.77 17.50 -8.21
C ILE A 202 1.07 19.00 -8.30
N GLU A 203 0.12 19.81 -7.87
CA GLU A 203 0.32 21.24 -7.62
C GLU A 203 0.07 21.52 -6.13
N VAL A 204 1.07 22.09 -5.46
CA VAL A 204 1.01 22.46 -4.05
C VAL A 204 0.45 23.88 -3.94
N ILE A 205 -0.68 24.04 -3.26
CA ILE A 205 -1.39 25.30 -3.09
C ILE A 205 -1.53 25.59 -1.59
N GLY A 206 -0.51 26.21 -1.01
CA GLY A 206 -0.44 26.43 0.44
C GLY A 206 -0.46 25.09 1.19
N ASP A 207 -1.42 24.93 2.10
CA ASP A 207 -1.62 23.70 2.90
C ASP A 207 -2.50 22.65 2.19
N SER A 208 -2.70 22.78 0.89
CA SER A 208 -3.52 21.87 0.08
C SER A 208 -2.78 21.41 -1.18
N LEU A 209 -3.27 20.31 -1.75
CA LEU A 209 -2.80 19.72 -2.99
C LEU A 209 -3.94 19.75 -4.00
N ASN A 210 -3.60 20.09 -5.24
CA ASN A 210 -4.43 19.88 -6.41
C ASN A 210 -3.82 18.73 -7.21
N ILE A 211 -4.51 17.59 -7.24
CA ILE A 211 -4.07 16.37 -7.92
C ILE A 211 -4.81 16.29 -9.24
N GLY A 212 -4.12 16.59 -10.33
CA GLY A 212 -4.62 16.25 -11.66
C GLY A 212 -4.36 14.77 -11.95
N TYR A 213 -5.30 14.10 -12.62
CA TYR A 213 -5.16 12.68 -12.95
C TYR A 213 -5.70 12.33 -14.33
N VAL A 214 -5.10 11.34 -14.98
CA VAL A 214 -5.67 10.67 -16.16
C VAL A 214 -6.35 9.40 -15.71
N GLU A 215 -7.69 9.40 -15.73
CA GLU A 215 -8.46 8.20 -15.40
C GLU A 215 -8.21 7.11 -16.45
N ARG A 216 -7.98 5.88 -15.98
CA ARG A 216 -7.83 4.73 -16.85
C ARG A 216 -9.13 4.52 -17.61
N ASN A 217 -9.08 4.61 -18.94
CA ASN A 217 -10.24 4.29 -19.77
C ASN A 217 -10.67 2.83 -19.50
N THR A 218 -11.91 2.66 -19.07
CA THR A 218 -12.52 1.39 -18.68
C THR A 218 -12.90 0.50 -19.85
N ASN A 219 -12.41 0.80 -21.05
CA ASN A 219 -12.72 -0.04 -22.20
C ASN A 219 -11.95 -1.36 -22.06
N PRO A 220 -12.67 -2.49 -22.11
CA PRO A 220 -12.09 -3.83 -22.00
C PRO A 220 -11.12 -4.14 -23.15
#